data_AF-A0A356T4Q9-F1
#
_entry.id   AF-A0A356T4Q9-F1
#
_cell.length_a   1.000
_cell.length_b   1.000
_cell.length_c   1.000
_cell.angle_alpha   90.00
_cell.angle_beta   90.00
_cell.angle_gamma   90.00
#
_symmetry.space_group_name_H-M   'P 1'
#
loop_
_entity.id
_entity.type
_entity.pdbx_description
1 polymer ?
#
loop_
_entity_poly.entity_id
_entity_poly.type
_entity_poly.pdbx_seq_one_letter_code
_entity_poly.pdbx_strand_id
1 'polypeptide(L)'
;MSVRSLTGAQHISGTWRAHSGVGSFQRFMTRPYDVAIIGGGLAGNLLARQLSREVPDARVLLVEKTGEPRWKVGESTVEIAAHYLLRRQGLGTYLYDRHLPKNGLRFFFDTPEKDAPLTRMSEVGTDRPPPTPSFQLDRARFEADLREMNAAAGVDVRVGWTARELDLGEGGGVHRFTIRGPESEEAVEARWVVDCTGRASMIARQKDLRVDVEDHALSAVWGRFTGVQDIDQAG
;
A
#
# COMPACT_ATOMS: atom_id res chain seq x y z
N MET A 1 43.00 -15.09 33.54
CA MET A 1 42.96 -13.62 33.66
C MET A 1 41.52 -13.24 33.89
N SER A 2 41.23 -12.72 35.07
CA SER A 2 39.90 -12.44 35.62
C SER A 2 39.41 -11.03 35.21
N VAL A 3 38.12 -10.75 35.48
CA VAL A 3 37.48 -9.42 35.67
C VAL A 3 36.93 -8.80 34.36
N ARG A 4 35.67 -8.36 34.19
CA ARG A 4 34.49 -8.18 35.06
C ARG A 4 33.20 -8.10 34.23
N SER A 5 32.09 -8.48 34.85
CA SER A 5 30.72 -8.15 34.45
C SER A 5 30.38 -6.69 34.74
N LEU A 6 29.44 -6.12 33.97
CA LEU A 6 28.59 -5.01 34.39
C LEU A 6 27.16 -5.26 33.91
N THR A 7 26.39 -5.88 34.80
CA THR A 7 24.92 -5.93 34.82
C THR A 7 24.37 -4.58 35.25
N GLY A 8 23.29 -4.12 34.61
CA GLY A 8 22.59 -2.90 35.02
C GLY A 8 21.24 -2.69 34.33
N ALA A 9 20.33 -3.68 34.40
CA ALA A 9 18.92 -3.46 34.09
C ALA A 9 18.16 -3.41 35.42
N GLN A 10 17.71 -2.21 35.81
CA GLN A 10 16.86 -2.03 36.97
C GLN A 10 15.46 -2.58 36.65
N HIS A 11 15.16 -3.75 37.21
CA HIS A 11 13.80 -4.26 37.33
C HIS A 11 13.03 -3.40 38.35
N ILE A 12 12.01 -2.68 37.88
CA ILE A 12 11.04 -2.04 38.77
C ILE A 12 9.82 -2.96 38.83
N SER A 13 9.76 -3.78 39.89
CA SER A 13 8.56 -4.55 40.23
C SER A 13 7.54 -3.64 40.90
N GLY A 14 6.50 -3.25 40.17
CA GLY A 14 5.35 -2.51 40.71
C GLY A 14 4.10 -3.38 40.68
N THR A 15 3.63 -3.81 41.86
CA THR A 15 2.31 -4.42 42.06
C THR A 15 1.22 -3.39 41.83
N TRP A 16 0.33 -3.60 40.85
CA TRP A 16 -0.81 -2.74 40.60
C TRP A 16 -1.96 -3.05 41.58
N ARG A 17 -2.23 -2.12 42.50
CA ARG A 17 -3.53 -2.01 43.16
C ARG A 17 -4.29 -0.86 42.51
N ALA A 18 -5.46 -1.15 41.96
CA ALA A 18 -6.36 -0.15 41.42
C ALA A 18 -6.92 0.71 42.56
N HIS A 19 -6.56 1.99 42.58
CA HIS A 19 -7.33 3.00 43.29
C HIS A 19 -7.87 4.01 42.28
N SER A 20 -9.19 4.15 42.33
CA SER A 20 -10.02 5.13 41.65
C SER A 20 -9.51 6.55 41.89
N GLY A 21 -8.96 7.16 40.85
CA GLY A 21 -8.57 8.56 40.81
C GLY A 21 -8.41 8.97 39.35
N VAL A 22 -9.09 10.04 38.97
CA VAL A 22 -9.06 10.63 37.62
C VAL A 22 -7.62 11.03 37.29
N GLY A 23 -6.89 10.15 36.61
CA GLY A 23 -5.53 10.40 36.16
C GLY A 23 -5.54 11.15 34.84
N SER A 24 -5.19 12.43 34.86
CA SER A 24 -4.86 13.18 33.65
C SER A 24 -3.66 12.53 32.97
N PHE A 25 -3.90 11.79 31.89
CA PHE A 25 -2.87 11.40 30.95
C PHE A 25 -2.17 12.67 30.49
N GLN A 26 -0.90 12.82 30.86
CA GLN A 26 -0.09 13.95 30.48
C GLN A 26 0.15 13.85 28.97
N ARG A 27 -0.70 14.54 28.22
CA ARG A 27 -0.74 14.60 26.76
C ARG A 27 0.56 15.27 26.31
N PHE A 28 1.59 14.49 25.99
CA PHE A 28 2.69 14.98 25.17
C PHE A 28 2.09 15.27 23.79
N MET A 29 1.56 16.48 23.62
CA MET A 29 0.89 16.91 22.39
C MET A 29 1.94 17.05 21.28
N THR A 30 2.28 15.94 20.64
CA THR A 30 2.85 16.00 19.30
C THR A 30 1.84 16.71 18.42
N ARG A 31 2.27 17.78 17.74
CA ARG A 31 1.44 18.55 16.79
C ARG A 31 0.69 17.59 15.87
N PRO A 32 -0.62 17.74 15.61
CA PRO A 32 -1.34 16.83 14.72
C PRO A 32 -0.65 16.65 13.36
N TYR A 33 -0.77 15.47 12.77
CA TYR A 33 -0.39 15.27 11.36
C TYR A 33 -1.33 16.09 10.46
N ASP A 34 -0.81 16.61 9.36
CA ASP A 34 -1.66 17.23 8.36
C ASP A 34 -2.46 16.16 7.61
N VAL A 35 -1.82 15.03 7.28
CA VAL A 35 -2.47 13.90 6.61
C VAL A 35 -2.01 12.59 7.24
N ALA A 36 -2.96 11.75 7.66
CA ALA A 36 -2.74 10.36 8.01
C ALA A 36 -3.31 9.44 6.92
N ILE A 37 -2.46 8.58 6.36
CA ILE A 37 -2.80 7.62 5.32
C ILE A 37 -2.79 6.23 5.96
N ILE A 38 -3.94 5.54 5.94
CA ILE A 38 -4.09 4.22 6.56
C ILE A 38 -4.06 3.16 5.45
N GLY A 39 -2.96 2.43 5.34
CA GLY A 39 -2.71 1.39 4.33
C GLY A 39 -1.59 1.77 3.35
N GLY A 40 -0.48 1.04 3.41
CA GLY A 40 0.69 1.18 2.55
C GLY A 40 0.67 0.25 1.34
N GLY A 41 -0.49 0.12 0.70
CA GLY A 41 -0.60 -0.44 -0.64
C GLY A 41 -0.25 0.59 -1.72
N LEU A 42 -0.51 0.26 -2.99
CA LEU A 42 -0.24 1.15 -4.12
C LEU A 42 -0.85 2.56 -3.95
N ALA A 43 -2.13 2.65 -3.60
CA ALA A 43 -2.82 3.94 -3.44
C ALA A 43 -2.18 4.81 -2.35
N GLY A 44 -1.96 4.25 -1.15
CA GLY A 44 -1.41 4.99 -0.02
C GLY A 44 0.04 5.43 -0.23
N ASN A 45 0.87 4.55 -0.82
CA ASN A 45 2.25 4.91 -1.14
C ASN A 45 2.37 5.99 -2.22
N LEU A 46 1.55 5.91 -3.28
CA LEU A 46 1.58 6.92 -4.34
C LEU A 46 1.03 8.26 -3.84
N LEU A 47 0.02 8.25 -2.97
CA LEU A 47 -0.46 9.47 -2.33
C LEU A 47 0.61 10.08 -1.42
N ALA A 48 1.24 9.29 -0.54
CA ALA A 48 2.31 9.76 0.33
C ALA A 48 3.46 10.37 -0.48
N ARG A 49 3.86 9.73 -1.58
CA ARG A 49 4.87 10.23 -2.51
C ARG A 49 4.47 11.52 -3.20
N GLN A 50 3.20 11.63 -3.62
CA GLN A 50 2.73 12.85 -4.26
C GLN A 50 2.72 14.02 -3.26
N LEU A 51 2.24 13.79 -2.04
CA LEU A 51 2.22 14.80 -0.99
C LEU A 51 3.63 15.27 -0.62
N SER A 52 4.61 14.37 -0.48
CA SER A 52 5.99 14.79 -0.18
C SER A 52 6.63 15.62 -1.29
N ARG A 53 6.15 15.50 -2.54
CA ARG A 53 6.65 16.26 -3.69
C ARG A 53 5.92 17.58 -3.91
N GLU A 54 4.60 17.60 -3.69
CA GLU A 54 3.74 18.74 -4.04
C GLU A 54 3.43 19.63 -2.82
N VAL A 55 3.52 19.08 -1.60
CA VAL A 55 3.28 19.77 -0.33
C VAL A 55 4.37 19.40 0.69
N PRO A 56 5.64 19.78 0.45
CA PRO A 56 6.79 19.29 1.21
C PRO A 56 6.76 19.63 2.71
N ASP A 57 6.03 20.68 3.10
CA ASP A 57 5.88 21.10 4.51
C ASP A 57 4.78 20.32 5.27
N ALA A 58 4.01 19.47 4.59
CA ALA A 58 2.96 18.70 5.22
C ALA A 58 3.53 17.58 6.10
N ARG A 59 3.07 17.49 7.34
CA ARG A 59 3.41 16.36 8.21
C ARG A 59 2.54 15.15 7.85
N VAL A 60 3.10 14.20 7.11
CA VAL A 60 2.38 13.01 6.62
C VAL A 60 2.75 11.76 7.43
N LEU A 61 1.74 11.04 7.89
CA LEU A 61 1.86 9.70 8.48
C LEU A 61 1.34 8.65 7.47
N LEU A 62 2.09 7.58 7.26
CA LEU A 62 1.65 6.40 6.51
C LEU A 62 1.72 5.17 7.40
N VAL A 63 0.58 4.53 7.68
CA VAL A 63 0.49 3.35 8.54
C VAL A 63 0.25 2.10 7.69
N GLU A 64 1.15 1.12 7.74
CA GLU A 64 1.00 -0.17 7.06
C GLU A 64 1.09 -1.33 8.05
N LYS A 65 0.06 -2.19 8.03
CA LYS A 65 -0.07 -3.35 8.92
C LYS A 65 1.00 -4.40 8.68
N THR A 66 1.46 -4.56 7.45
CA THR A 66 2.32 -5.67 7.03
C THR A 66 3.77 -5.23 6.91
N GLY A 67 4.65 -5.83 7.71
CA GLY A 67 6.10 -5.68 7.61
C GLY A 67 6.68 -6.12 6.26
N GLU A 68 6.28 -7.31 5.83
CA GLU A 68 6.90 -7.98 4.69
C GLU A 68 6.20 -7.67 3.36
N PRO A 69 6.96 -7.53 2.26
CA PRO A 69 6.40 -7.49 0.91
C PRO A 69 5.54 -8.73 0.64
N ARG A 70 4.29 -8.52 0.22
CA ARG A 70 3.38 -9.61 -0.16
C ARG A 70 3.00 -9.50 -1.61
N TRP A 71 2.86 -10.65 -2.26
CA TRP A 71 2.28 -10.72 -3.59
C TRP A 71 0.86 -10.15 -3.57
N LYS A 72 0.58 -9.30 -4.55
CA LYS A 72 -0.74 -8.69 -4.76
C LYS A 72 -1.07 -8.76 -6.25
N VAL A 73 -2.28 -9.19 -6.54
CA VAL A 73 -2.85 -9.13 -7.89
C VAL A 73 -3.03 -7.68 -8.35
N GLY A 74 -3.06 -7.48 -9.67
CA GLY A 74 -3.10 -6.16 -10.31
C GLY A 74 -1.70 -5.64 -10.59
N GLU A 75 -1.00 -6.33 -11.50
CA GLU A 75 0.39 -6.06 -11.89
C GLU A 75 0.46 -5.29 -13.21
N SER A 76 -0.50 -5.52 -14.12
CA SER A 76 -0.57 -4.80 -15.40
C SER A 76 -1.07 -3.39 -15.19
N THR A 77 -0.30 -2.42 -15.69
CA THR A 77 -0.75 -1.04 -15.86
C THR A 77 -1.30 -0.80 -17.28
N VAL A 78 -2.01 0.31 -17.42
CA VAL A 78 -2.39 0.92 -18.70
C VAL A 78 -1.73 2.28 -18.83
N GLU A 79 -1.77 2.87 -20.02
CA GLU A 79 -1.05 4.08 -20.42
C GLU A 79 -1.32 5.26 -19.50
N ILE A 80 -2.56 5.44 -19.03
CA ILE A 80 -2.91 6.53 -18.10
C ILE A 80 -2.24 6.37 -16.73
N ALA A 81 -2.18 5.13 -16.23
CA ALA A 81 -1.51 4.83 -14.97
C ALA A 81 0.01 4.99 -15.12
N ALA A 82 0.58 4.49 -16.21
CA ALA A 82 1.99 4.68 -16.51
C ALA A 82 2.34 6.17 -16.66
N HIS A 83 1.53 6.95 -17.36
CA HIS A 83 1.71 8.40 -17.46
C HIS A 83 1.75 9.08 -16.08
N TYR A 84 0.85 8.72 -15.17
CA TYR A 84 0.87 9.22 -13.80
C TYR A 84 2.17 8.84 -13.07
N LEU A 85 2.60 7.58 -13.13
CA LEU A 85 3.82 7.12 -12.47
C LEU A 85 5.08 7.79 -13.05
N LEU A 86 5.12 8.01 -14.35
CA LEU A 86 6.25 8.65 -15.03
C LEU A 86 6.30 10.15 -14.76
N ARG A 87 5.18 10.85 -14.99
CA ARG A 87 5.15 12.33 -15.06
C ARG A 87 4.84 13.00 -13.74
N ARG A 88 3.97 12.40 -12.92
CA ARG A 88 3.59 12.99 -11.61
C ARG A 88 4.45 12.44 -10.49
N GLN A 89 4.70 11.14 -10.51
CA GLN A 89 5.47 10.48 -9.45
C GLN A 89 7.00 10.50 -9.69
N GLY A 90 7.43 10.85 -10.90
CA GLY A 90 8.85 10.92 -11.26
C GLY A 90 9.56 9.57 -11.11
N LEU A 91 8.87 8.47 -11.45
CA LEU A 91 9.38 7.10 -11.29
C LEU A 91 9.93 6.52 -12.60
N GLY A 92 10.17 7.35 -13.63
CA GLY A 92 10.56 6.87 -14.96
C GLY A 92 11.76 5.95 -14.99
N THR A 93 12.92 6.44 -14.56
CA THR A 93 14.15 5.64 -14.51
C THR A 93 13.97 4.37 -13.68
N TYR A 94 13.33 4.49 -12.51
CA TYR A 94 13.07 3.37 -11.62
C TYR A 94 12.20 2.28 -12.29
N LEU A 95 11.11 2.66 -12.96
CA LEU A 95 10.21 1.70 -13.60
C LEU A 95 10.89 0.95 -14.74
N TYR A 96 11.71 1.63 -15.55
CA TYR A 96 12.46 0.96 -16.62
C TYR A 96 13.61 0.08 -16.12
N ASP A 97 14.20 0.40 -14.97
CA ASP A 97 15.29 -0.40 -14.36
C ASP A 97 14.75 -1.62 -13.58
N ARG A 98 13.61 -1.46 -12.89
CA ARG A 98 13.14 -2.42 -11.88
C ARG A 98 11.90 -3.21 -12.27
N HIS A 99 11.20 -2.81 -13.32
CA HIS A 99 9.96 -3.43 -13.78
C HIS A 99 9.97 -3.67 -15.28
N LEU A 100 9.04 -4.52 -15.74
CA LEU A 100 9.00 -4.93 -17.14
C LEU A 100 8.15 -3.95 -17.95
N PRO A 101 8.67 -3.38 -19.05
CA PRO A 101 7.84 -2.69 -20.02
C PRO A 101 6.76 -3.63 -20.57
N LYS A 102 5.58 -3.09 -20.81
CA LYS A 102 4.44 -3.80 -21.38
C LYS A 102 4.20 -3.33 -22.81
N ASN A 103 4.29 -4.27 -23.76
CA ASN A 103 4.13 -4.03 -25.19
C ASN A 103 2.68 -4.26 -25.64
N GLY A 104 1.73 -3.58 -25.00
CA GLY A 104 0.32 -3.65 -25.36
C GLY A 104 -0.44 -4.83 -24.76
N LEU A 105 -1.50 -5.24 -25.46
CA LEU A 105 -2.40 -6.33 -25.08
C LEU A 105 -2.55 -7.27 -26.28
N ARG A 106 -2.60 -8.57 -26.00
CA ARG A 106 -2.81 -9.63 -26.98
C ARG A 106 -3.92 -10.53 -26.44
N PHE A 107 -4.97 -10.72 -27.23
CA PHE A 107 -6.13 -11.53 -26.90
C PHE A 107 -6.25 -12.66 -27.92
N PHE A 108 -6.48 -13.86 -27.42
CA PHE A 108 -6.77 -15.04 -28.23
C PHE A 108 -8.22 -15.44 -28.00
N PHE A 109 -8.98 -15.56 -29.08
CA PHE A 109 -10.38 -15.93 -29.08
C PHE A 109 -10.53 -17.33 -29.67
N ASP A 110 -11.06 -18.23 -28.85
CA ASP A 110 -11.34 -19.61 -29.20
C ASP A 110 -12.63 -19.73 -30.05
N THR A 111 -12.88 -20.92 -30.59
CA THR A 111 -14.16 -21.26 -31.23
C THR A 111 -15.25 -21.52 -30.18
N PRO A 112 -16.54 -21.57 -30.58
CA PRO A 112 -17.63 -21.91 -29.66
C PRO A 112 -17.44 -23.24 -28.92
N GLU A 113 -16.71 -24.19 -29.52
CA GLU A 113 -16.40 -25.51 -28.97
C GLU A 113 -15.34 -25.49 -27.85
N LYS A 114 -14.52 -24.42 -27.78
CA LYS A 114 -13.49 -24.19 -26.76
C LYS A 114 -12.38 -25.25 -26.70
N ASP A 115 -11.99 -25.77 -27.85
CA ASP A 115 -10.99 -26.83 -27.99
C ASP A 115 -9.94 -26.55 -29.09
N ALA A 116 -9.91 -25.34 -29.65
CA ALA A 116 -8.95 -25.03 -30.70
C ALA A 116 -7.52 -24.96 -30.14
N PRO A 117 -6.50 -25.49 -30.86
CA PRO A 117 -5.12 -25.23 -30.51
C PRO A 117 -4.82 -23.72 -30.66
N LEU A 118 -3.89 -23.20 -29.85
CA LEU A 118 -3.54 -21.76 -29.80
C LEU A 118 -3.27 -21.17 -31.21
N THR A 119 -2.59 -21.91 -32.08
CA THR A 119 -2.25 -21.50 -33.46
C THR A 119 -3.44 -21.40 -34.41
N ARG A 120 -4.64 -21.82 -33.96
CA ARG A 120 -5.90 -21.73 -34.70
C ARG A 120 -6.88 -20.75 -34.08
N MET A 121 -6.57 -20.19 -32.91
CA MET A 121 -7.38 -19.14 -32.28
C MET A 121 -7.25 -17.83 -33.07
N SER A 122 -8.31 -17.04 -33.08
CA SER A 122 -8.25 -15.68 -33.65
C SER A 122 -7.49 -14.77 -32.69
N GLU A 123 -6.62 -13.92 -33.23
CA GLU A 123 -5.79 -13.02 -32.43
C GLU A 123 -6.18 -11.57 -32.65
N VAL A 124 -6.26 -10.80 -31.56
CA VAL A 124 -6.30 -9.34 -31.60
C VAL A 124 -5.20 -8.79 -30.70
N GLY A 125 -4.33 -7.97 -31.25
CA GLY A 125 -3.26 -7.35 -30.49
C GLY A 125 -2.51 -6.26 -31.25
N THR A 126 -1.51 -5.68 -30.60
CA THR A 126 -0.62 -4.69 -31.19
C THR A 126 0.51 -5.36 -31.98
N ASP A 127 0.71 -4.94 -33.22
CA ASP A 127 1.78 -5.41 -34.11
C ASP A 127 3.07 -4.57 -34.02
N ARG A 128 3.04 -3.50 -33.22
CA ARG A 128 4.17 -2.59 -32.98
C ARG A 128 4.13 -2.05 -31.55
N PRO A 129 5.29 -1.61 -31.00
CA PRO A 129 5.34 -1.02 -29.68
C PRO A 129 4.33 0.14 -29.51
N PRO A 130 3.54 0.16 -28.43
CA PRO A 130 2.64 1.28 -28.16
C PRO A 130 3.43 2.60 -28.05
N PRO A 131 2.88 3.73 -28.55
CA PRO A 131 3.56 5.01 -28.50
C PRO A 131 3.70 5.56 -27.07
N THR A 132 2.84 5.09 -26.16
CA THR A 132 2.88 5.45 -24.74
C THR A 132 3.27 4.20 -23.94
N PRO A 133 4.27 4.28 -23.05
CA PRO A 133 4.69 3.11 -22.30
C PRO A 133 3.63 2.67 -21.29
N SER A 134 3.62 1.38 -21.01
CA SER A 134 2.99 0.78 -19.83
C SER A 134 3.94 -0.26 -19.23
N PHE A 135 3.63 -0.77 -18.04
CA PHE A 135 4.50 -1.67 -17.28
C PHE A 135 3.73 -2.84 -16.68
N GLN A 136 4.41 -3.98 -16.53
CA GLN A 136 4.06 -5.06 -15.61
C GLN A 136 4.85 -4.85 -14.31
N LEU A 137 4.14 -4.60 -13.21
CA LEU A 137 4.72 -4.28 -11.93
C LEU A 137 4.87 -5.52 -11.06
N ASP A 138 6.06 -5.73 -10.49
CA ASP A 138 6.21 -6.57 -9.30
C ASP A 138 5.67 -5.76 -8.11
N ARG A 139 4.42 -6.04 -7.72
CA ARG A 139 3.73 -5.26 -6.68
C ARG A 139 4.35 -5.38 -5.30
N ALA A 140 4.98 -6.52 -4.98
CA ALA A 140 5.63 -6.72 -3.70
C ALA A 140 6.85 -5.80 -3.59
N ARG A 141 7.71 -5.83 -4.61
CA ARG A 141 8.88 -4.96 -4.73
C ARG A 141 8.47 -3.49 -4.80
N PHE A 142 7.54 -3.15 -5.68
CA PHE A 142 7.20 -1.76 -5.94
C PHE A 142 6.67 -1.04 -4.70
N GLU A 143 5.79 -1.68 -3.93
CA GLU A 143 5.25 -1.09 -2.71
C GLU A 143 6.29 -1.03 -1.58
N ALA A 144 7.27 -1.95 -1.54
CA ALA A 144 8.37 -1.90 -0.59
C ALA A 144 9.31 -0.72 -0.90
N ASP A 145 9.75 -0.63 -2.15
CA ASP A 145 10.64 0.43 -2.62
C ASP A 145 9.98 1.80 -2.46
N LEU A 146 8.66 1.93 -2.74
CA LEU A 146 7.93 3.18 -2.49
C LEU A 146 7.90 3.58 -1.01
N ARG A 147 7.77 2.62 -0.08
CA ARG A 147 7.82 2.94 1.37
C ARG A 147 9.20 3.49 1.75
N GLU A 148 10.27 2.89 1.25
CA GLU A 148 11.63 3.37 1.47
C GLU A 148 11.84 4.77 0.88
N MET A 149 11.40 4.99 -0.36
CA MET A 149 11.44 6.31 -1.00
C MET A 149 10.63 7.36 -0.24
N ASN A 150 9.47 6.99 0.31
CA ASN A 150 8.61 7.90 1.07
C ASN A 150 9.24 8.26 2.41
N ALA A 151 9.80 7.28 3.13
CA ALA A 151 10.54 7.53 4.37
C ALA A 151 11.76 8.44 4.13
N ALA A 152 12.51 8.19 3.06
CA ALA A 152 13.64 9.04 2.65
C ALA A 152 13.21 10.47 2.27
N ALA A 153 11.96 10.66 1.83
CA ALA A 153 11.37 11.96 1.54
C ALA A 153 10.72 12.64 2.77
N GLY A 154 10.88 12.09 3.97
CA GLY A 154 10.40 12.70 5.23
C GLY A 154 8.98 12.31 5.65
N VAL A 155 8.34 11.38 4.96
CA VAL A 155 7.07 10.80 5.43
C VAL A 155 7.33 9.92 6.66
N ASP A 156 6.53 10.06 7.71
CA ASP A 156 6.56 9.15 8.85
C ASP A 156 5.91 7.82 8.46
N VAL A 157 6.72 6.84 8.04
CA VAL A 157 6.23 5.54 7.57
C VAL A 157 6.32 4.52 8.71
N ARG A 158 5.16 4.05 9.19
CA ARG A 158 5.03 3.06 10.26
C ARG A 158 4.62 1.71 9.68
N VAL A 159 5.60 0.82 9.51
CA VAL A 159 5.39 -0.53 8.97
C VAL A 159 5.28 -1.56 10.10
N GLY A 160 4.34 -2.50 10.00
CA GLY A 160 3.99 -3.42 11.09
C GLY A 160 3.01 -2.81 12.10
N TRP A 161 2.42 -1.66 11.77
CA TRP A 161 1.51 -0.92 12.63
C TRP A 161 0.08 -0.96 12.10
N THR A 162 -0.91 -1.08 12.98
CA THR A 162 -2.33 -1.09 12.60
C THR A 162 -3.06 0.07 13.24
N ALA A 163 -3.77 0.87 12.43
CA ALA A 163 -4.71 1.87 12.95
C ALA A 163 -6.00 1.21 13.47
N ARG A 164 -6.50 1.70 14.60
CA ARG A 164 -7.70 1.22 15.31
C ARG A 164 -8.45 2.42 15.90
N GLU A 165 -9.71 2.19 16.27
CA GLU A 165 -10.49 3.15 17.07
C GLU A 165 -10.56 4.55 16.41
N LEU A 166 -10.87 4.56 15.12
CA LEU A 166 -10.92 5.79 14.36
C LEU A 166 -12.15 6.64 14.76
N ASP A 167 -11.89 7.72 15.46
CA ASP A 167 -12.85 8.78 15.79
C ASP A 167 -12.71 9.92 14.77
N LEU A 168 -13.73 10.04 13.92
CA LEU A 168 -13.75 11.02 12.83
C LEU A 168 -14.39 12.32 13.34
N GLY A 169 -13.56 13.32 13.60
CA GLY A 169 -14.00 14.68 13.95
C GLY A 169 -15.05 15.26 12.97
N GLU A 170 -16.02 15.98 13.55
CA GLU A 170 -17.11 16.64 12.82
C GLU A 170 -16.82 18.12 12.57
N GLY A 171 -17.44 18.71 11.55
CA GLY A 171 -17.38 20.16 11.31
C GLY A 171 -15.97 20.73 11.07
N GLY A 172 -15.04 19.91 10.59
CA GLY A 172 -13.62 20.29 10.43
C GLY A 172 -12.76 20.07 11.68
N GLY A 173 -13.28 19.37 12.69
CA GLY A 173 -12.54 18.92 13.85
C GLY A 173 -11.44 17.90 13.50
N VAL A 174 -10.42 17.81 14.35
CA VAL A 174 -9.33 16.84 14.18
C VAL A 174 -9.82 15.41 14.33
N HIS A 175 -9.29 14.51 13.50
CA HIS A 175 -9.52 13.07 13.61
C HIS A 175 -8.56 12.47 14.63
N ARG A 176 -9.02 11.46 15.38
CA ARG A 176 -8.27 10.80 16.45
C ARG A 176 -8.32 9.30 16.24
N PHE A 177 -7.20 8.63 16.45
CA PHE A 177 -7.15 7.17 16.38
C PHE A 177 -5.91 6.65 17.10
N THR A 178 -5.88 5.35 17.36
CA THR A 178 -4.73 4.68 17.96
C THR A 178 -4.01 3.89 16.87
N ILE A 179 -2.68 3.97 16.82
CA ILE A 179 -1.86 3.02 16.05
C ILE A 179 -1.22 2.03 17.01
N ARG A 180 -1.30 0.74 16.67
CA ARG A 180 -0.69 -0.35 17.45
C ARG A 180 0.45 -1.00 16.68
N GLY A 181 1.62 -0.99 17.29
CA GLY A 181 2.82 -1.69 16.81
C GLY A 181 3.05 -3.00 17.57
N PRO A 182 4.21 -3.64 17.38
CA PRO A 182 4.57 -4.90 18.03
C PRO A 182 4.64 -4.80 19.56
N GLU A 183 5.14 -3.68 20.09
CA GLU A 183 5.46 -3.52 21.51
C GLU A 183 4.76 -2.34 22.19
N SER A 184 4.09 -1.47 21.41
CA SER A 184 3.48 -0.26 21.93
C SER A 184 2.26 0.18 21.12
N GLU A 185 1.50 1.10 21.71
CA GLU A 185 0.39 1.81 21.08
C GLU A 185 0.62 3.32 21.21
N GLU A 186 0.24 4.07 20.18
CA GLU A 186 0.38 5.53 20.14
C GLU A 186 -0.96 6.16 19.75
N ALA A 187 -1.36 7.20 20.48
CA ALA A 187 -2.49 8.04 20.09
C ALA A 187 -2.05 9.02 18.99
N VAL A 188 -2.86 9.13 17.93
CA VAL A 188 -2.60 9.97 16.76
C VAL A 188 -3.74 10.97 16.57
N GLU A 189 -3.37 12.21 16.26
CA GLU A 189 -4.29 13.24 15.79
C GLU A 189 -3.91 13.63 14.36
N ALA A 190 -4.89 13.75 13.46
CA ALA A 190 -4.67 14.18 12.08
C ALA A 190 -5.78 15.13 11.59
N ARG A 191 -5.42 16.09 10.74
CA ARG A 191 -6.40 17.00 10.10
C ARG A 191 -7.16 16.32 8.96
N TRP A 192 -6.48 15.47 8.21
CA TRP A 192 -7.07 14.63 7.18
C TRP A 192 -6.72 13.17 7.45
N VAL A 193 -7.68 12.27 7.25
CA VAL A 193 -7.46 10.82 7.24
C VAL A 193 -7.87 10.28 5.88
N VAL A 194 -6.98 9.52 5.25
CA VAL A 194 -7.25 8.87 3.96
C VAL A 194 -7.21 7.36 4.13
N ASP A 195 -8.36 6.71 3.92
CA ASP A 195 -8.48 5.26 3.97
C ASP A 195 -7.94 4.63 2.68
N CYS A 196 -6.74 4.06 2.78
CA CYS A 196 -6.07 3.30 1.73
C CYS A 196 -6.01 1.79 2.08
N THR A 197 -6.91 1.29 2.94
CA THR A 197 -6.92 -0.10 3.41
C THR A 197 -7.46 -1.10 2.37
N GLY A 198 -7.75 -0.63 1.15
CA GLY A 198 -8.19 -1.45 0.03
C GLY A 198 -9.53 -2.13 0.32
N ARG A 199 -9.58 -3.46 0.14
CA ARG A 199 -10.78 -4.28 0.39
C ARG A 199 -11.27 -4.26 1.84
N ALA A 200 -10.42 -3.84 2.78
CA ALA A 200 -10.84 -3.68 4.17
C ALA A 200 -11.76 -2.47 4.34
N SER A 201 -11.62 -1.44 3.50
CA SER A 201 -12.50 -0.26 3.42
C SER A 201 -12.95 0.23 4.79
N MET A 202 -11.99 0.44 5.69
CA MET A 202 -12.20 0.71 7.11
C MET A 202 -13.24 1.81 7.37
N ILE A 203 -13.09 2.98 6.75
CA ILE A 203 -14.00 4.12 6.93
C ILE A 203 -15.36 3.81 6.32
N ALA A 204 -15.39 3.24 5.12
CA ALA A 204 -16.64 2.90 4.46
C ALA A 204 -17.46 1.87 5.27
N ARG A 205 -16.81 0.93 5.94
CA ARG A 205 -17.48 -0.01 6.86
C ARG A 205 -17.99 0.68 8.12
N GLN A 206 -17.17 1.53 8.73
CA GLN A 206 -17.57 2.26 9.94
C GLN A 206 -18.77 3.18 9.70
N LYS A 207 -18.88 3.76 8.51
CA LYS A 207 -19.94 4.69 8.11
C LYS A 207 -21.07 4.05 7.30
N ASP A 208 -21.06 2.73 7.15
CA ASP A 208 -22.05 1.98 6.36
C ASP A 208 -22.27 2.50 4.93
N LEU A 209 -21.16 2.75 4.22
CA LEU A 209 -21.14 3.35 2.88
C LEU A 209 -20.93 2.31 1.76
N ARG A 210 -20.86 1.02 2.09
CA ARG A 210 -20.64 -0.02 1.08
C ARG A 210 -21.95 -0.33 0.37
N VAL A 211 -21.92 -0.30 -0.95
CA VAL A 211 -23.04 -0.71 -1.80
C VAL A 211 -22.63 -2.01 -2.47
N ASP A 212 -23.42 -3.07 -2.23
CA ASP A 212 -23.21 -4.35 -2.87
C ASP A 212 -23.72 -4.32 -4.31
N VAL A 213 -23.03 -5.03 -5.19
CA VAL A 213 -23.43 -5.23 -6.59
C VAL A 213 -23.85 -6.68 -6.73
N GLU A 214 -25.16 -6.92 -6.68
CA GLU A 214 -25.75 -8.26 -6.57
C GLU A 214 -25.38 -9.18 -7.74
N ASP A 215 -25.24 -8.63 -8.95
CA ASP A 215 -25.06 -9.42 -10.18
C ASP A 215 -23.59 -9.53 -10.66
N HIS A 216 -22.60 -9.24 -9.80
CA HIS A 216 -21.20 -9.33 -10.19
C HIS A 216 -20.60 -10.73 -9.93
N ALA A 217 -20.96 -11.70 -10.77
CA ALA A 217 -20.56 -13.10 -10.64
C ALA A 217 -19.14 -13.42 -11.17
N LEU A 218 -18.11 -12.72 -10.66
CA LEU A 218 -16.71 -13.01 -11.00
C LEU A 218 -15.94 -13.60 -9.82
N SER A 219 -15.22 -14.69 -10.08
CA SER A 219 -14.25 -15.29 -9.16
C SER A 219 -12.90 -15.43 -9.88
N ALA A 220 -11.81 -15.39 -9.11
CA ALA A 220 -10.46 -15.48 -9.67
C ALA A 220 -9.62 -16.50 -8.92
N VAL A 221 -8.91 -17.33 -9.68
CA VAL A 221 -7.82 -18.20 -9.21
C VAL A 221 -6.60 -17.85 -10.04
N TRP A 222 -5.44 -17.73 -9.40
CA TRP A 222 -4.21 -17.30 -10.05
C TRP A 222 -3.00 -18.02 -9.45
N GLY A 223 -1.90 -18.06 -10.21
CA GLY A 223 -0.63 -18.64 -9.80
C GLY A 223 0.54 -17.96 -10.52
N ARG A 224 1.77 -18.21 -10.05
CA ARG A 224 2.99 -17.79 -10.72
C ARG A 224 3.74 -19.02 -11.20
N PHE A 225 4.24 -18.95 -12.42
CA PHE A 225 4.93 -20.06 -13.08
C PHE A 225 6.36 -19.64 -13.45
N THR A 226 7.27 -20.60 -13.48
CA THR A 226 8.66 -20.42 -13.93
C THR A 226 9.01 -21.54 -14.90
N GLY A 227 10.02 -21.35 -15.75
CA GLY A 227 10.38 -22.32 -16.78
C GLY A 227 9.31 -22.45 -17.88
N VAL A 228 8.58 -21.37 -18.16
CA VAL A 228 7.58 -21.31 -19.24
C VAL A 228 8.27 -20.99 -20.57
N GLN A 229 7.79 -21.61 -21.65
CA GLN A 229 8.26 -21.32 -23.01
C GLN A 229 7.77 -19.93 -23.44
N ASP A 230 8.56 -19.26 -24.27
CA ASP A 230 8.14 -18.02 -24.91
C ASP A 230 6.98 -18.31 -25.87
N ILE A 231 5.89 -17.53 -25.77
CA ILE A 231 4.73 -17.69 -26.63
C ILE A 231 5.07 -17.41 -28.09
N ASP A 232 6.06 -16.55 -28.35
CA ASP A 232 6.52 -16.23 -29.71
C ASP A 232 7.44 -17.35 -30.28
N GLN A 233 7.76 -18.38 -29.49
CA GLN A 233 8.38 -19.62 -29.96
C GLN A 233 7.37 -20.73 -30.29
N ALA A 234 6.07 -20.51 -30.04
CA ALA A 234 5.04 -21.54 -30.17
C ALA A 234 4.51 -21.73 -31.61
N GLY A 235 4.96 -20.92 -32.57
CA GLY A 235 4.59 -21.03 -33.99
C GLY A 235 4.79 -19.74 -34.76
#